data_AF-A0A950TEP5-F1
#
_entry.id   AF-A0A950TEP5-F1
#
_cell.length_a   1.000
_cell.length_b   1.000
_cell.length_c   1.000
_cell.angle_alpha   90.00
_cell.angle_beta   90.00
_cell.angle_gamma   90.00
#
_symmetry.space_group_name_H-M   'P 1'
#
loop_
_entity.id
_entity.type
_entity.pdbx_description
1 polymer ?
#
loop_
_entity_poly.entity_id
_entity_poly.type
_entity_poly.pdbx_seq_one_letter_code
_entity_poly.pdbx_strand_id
1 'polypeptide(L)'
;MNPEAKRQSARAMLATLCQRWSKCFDLKNRRPLKIGIVHDLMRELGDPALLPELKAALNLYCGNRAYLSALKAGVPRLDLHGNEVSFVCREDELRAAARLKGLKAAQVEVKEGDVSRGEPNPRPKRHGDSFEGLRRAARERKSRATIKPMRM
;
A
#
# COMPACT_ATOMS: atom_id res chain seq x y z
N MET A 1 -6.55 13.45 -15.37
CA MET A 1 -5.17 13.21 -14.88
C MET A 1 -4.73 11.80 -15.26
N ASN A 2 -3.67 11.69 -16.05
CA ASN A 2 -3.09 10.43 -16.52
C ASN A 2 -2.68 9.52 -15.31
N PRO A 3 -3.00 8.21 -15.31
CA PRO A 3 -2.61 7.29 -14.24
C PRO A 3 -1.10 7.26 -13.93
N GLU A 4 -0.25 7.53 -14.92
CA GLU A 4 1.20 7.58 -14.73
C GLU A 4 1.63 8.81 -13.91
N ALA A 5 1.06 9.98 -14.22
CA ALA A 5 1.33 11.22 -13.50
C ALA A 5 0.96 11.07 -12.02
N LYS A 6 -0.16 10.41 -11.70
CA LYS A 6 -0.54 10.12 -10.30
C LYS A 6 0.50 9.25 -9.57
N ARG A 7 1.09 8.27 -10.25
CA ARG A 7 2.16 7.44 -9.66
C ARG A 7 3.44 8.24 -9.46
N GLN A 8 3.77 9.14 -10.38
CA GLN A 8 4.92 10.04 -10.25
C GLN A 8 4.71 11.01 -9.08
N SER A 9 3.54 11.63 -8.94
CA SER A 9 3.22 12.49 -7.80
C SER A 9 3.30 11.74 -6.47
N ALA A 10 2.79 10.51 -6.41
CA ALA A 10 2.90 9.67 -5.20
C ALA A 10 4.36 9.34 -4.84
N ARG A 11 5.21 9.09 -5.84
CA ARG A 11 6.66 8.89 -5.62
C ARG A 11 7.36 10.16 -5.16
N ALA A 12 7.03 11.30 -5.75
CA ALA A 12 7.56 12.60 -5.35
C ALA A 12 7.16 12.92 -3.90
N MET A 13 5.88 12.72 -3.56
CA MET A 13 5.38 12.86 -2.19
C MET A 13 6.15 11.95 -1.24
N LEU A 14 6.33 10.67 -1.57
CA LEU A 14 7.10 9.75 -0.74
C LEU A 14 8.55 10.22 -0.52
N ALA A 15 9.20 10.75 -1.55
CA ALA A 15 10.56 11.31 -1.44
C ALA A 15 10.59 12.52 -0.50
N THR A 16 9.59 13.40 -0.58
CA THR A 16 9.44 14.54 0.36
C THR A 16 9.23 14.05 1.79
N LEU A 17 8.40 13.02 2.00
CA LEU A 17 8.20 12.42 3.33
C LEU A 17 9.50 11.86 3.90
N CYS A 18 10.32 11.18 3.09
CA CYS A 18 11.62 10.64 3.52
C CYS A 18 12.63 11.74 3.89
N GLN A 19 12.60 12.88 3.17
CA GLN A 19 13.46 14.02 3.49
C GLN A 19 13.02 14.73 4.77
N ARG A 20 11.71 14.92 4.94
CA ARG A 20 11.14 15.63 6.10
C ARG A 20 11.17 14.79 7.38
N TRP A 21 10.91 13.49 7.27
CA TRP A 21 10.80 12.55 8.39
C TRP A 21 11.74 11.36 8.20
N SER A 22 13.03 11.62 8.08
CA SER A 22 14.07 10.61 7.86
C SER A 22 14.21 9.58 8.98
N LYS A 23 13.76 9.92 10.21
CA LYS A 23 13.75 9.00 11.35
C LYS A 23 12.74 7.86 11.20
N CYS A 24 11.66 8.09 10.45
CA CYS A 24 10.55 7.14 10.31
C CYS A 24 10.46 6.56 8.91
N PHE A 25 10.69 7.39 7.90
CA PHE A 25 10.65 7.01 6.50
C PHE A 25 12.07 6.83 5.95
N ASP A 26 12.51 5.58 5.91
CA ASP A 26 13.71 5.16 5.17
C ASP A 26 13.32 4.27 3.98
N LEU A 27 13.84 4.59 2.80
CA LEU A 27 13.65 3.83 1.56
C LEU A 27 14.51 2.56 1.51
N LYS A 28 15.66 2.56 2.20
CA LYS A 28 16.57 1.42 2.31
C LYS A 28 16.07 0.46 3.39
N ASN A 29 15.96 0.93 4.63
CA ASN A 29 15.49 0.12 5.77
C ASN A 29 14.06 0.51 6.15
N ARG A 30 13.08 -0.04 5.44
CA ARG A 30 11.68 0.29 5.71
C ARG A 30 11.27 -0.22 7.09
N ARG A 31 10.70 0.67 7.92
CA ARG A 31 10.32 0.36 9.31
C ARG A 31 8.80 0.30 9.46
N PRO A 32 8.26 -0.49 10.40
CA PRO A 32 6.83 -0.52 10.71
C PRO A 32 6.33 0.86 11.14
N LEU A 33 5.32 1.37 10.44
CA LEU A 33 4.72 2.67 10.76
C LEU A 33 3.56 2.49 11.74
N LYS A 34 3.31 3.55 12.52
CA LYS A 34 2.12 3.68 13.37
C LYS A 34 0.83 3.52 12.56
N ILE A 35 -0.12 2.78 13.12
CA ILE A 35 -1.45 2.66 12.52
C ILE A 35 -2.14 4.02 12.60
N GLY A 36 -2.63 4.52 11.46
CA GLY A 36 -3.25 5.84 11.39
C GLY A 36 -2.27 7.00 11.19
N ILE A 37 -0.99 6.74 10.86
CA ILE A 37 0.01 7.79 10.59
C ILE A 37 -0.41 8.80 9.50
N VAL A 38 -1.34 8.43 8.63
CA VAL A 38 -1.97 9.34 7.66
C VAL A 38 -2.59 10.56 8.36
N HIS A 39 -3.27 10.35 9.50
CA HIS A 39 -3.92 11.44 10.24
C HIS A 39 -2.90 12.37 10.89
N ASP A 40 -1.82 11.79 11.44
CA ASP A 40 -0.72 12.57 12.01
C ASP A 40 -0.03 13.40 10.91
N LEU A 41 0.21 12.81 9.74
CA LEU A 41 0.77 13.52 8.57
C LEU A 41 -0.17 14.63 8.10
N MET A 42 -1.47 14.37 8.00
CA MET A 42 -2.44 15.40 7.62
C MET A 42 -2.45 16.58 8.60
N ARG A 43 -2.27 16.31 9.91
CA ARG A 43 -2.21 17.36 10.93
C ARG A 43 -0.99 18.26 10.74
N GLU A 44 0.16 17.68 10.40
CA GLU A 44 1.40 18.41 10.15
C GLU A 44 1.41 19.16 8.80
N LEU A 45 0.93 18.52 7.72
CA LEU A 45 0.87 19.18 6.42
C LEU A 45 -0.24 20.24 6.35
N GLY A 46 -1.31 20.09 7.13
CA GLY A 46 -2.44 21.03 7.16
C GLY A 46 -3.29 21.08 5.88
N ASP A 47 -2.89 20.37 4.81
CA ASP A 47 -3.56 20.41 3.52
C ASP A 47 -4.33 19.11 3.23
N PRO A 48 -5.68 19.14 3.26
CA PRO A 48 -6.51 17.98 2.96
C PRO A 48 -6.46 17.56 1.48
N ALA A 49 -6.05 18.44 0.57
CA ALA A 49 -5.94 18.14 -0.86
C ALA A 49 -4.85 17.10 -1.15
N LEU A 50 -3.84 16.99 -0.27
CA LEU A 50 -2.73 16.03 -0.38
C LEU A 50 -3.08 14.62 0.09
N LEU A 51 -4.25 14.42 0.72
CA LEU A 51 -4.70 13.13 1.23
C LEU A 51 -4.69 12.00 0.18
N PRO A 52 -5.18 12.18 -1.07
CA PRO A 52 -5.07 11.16 -2.11
C PRO A 52 -3.63 10.82 -2.48
N GLU A 53 -2.73 11.80 -2.69
CA GLU A 53 -1.31 11.53 -2.97
C GLU A 53 -0.61 10.86 -1.79
N LEU A 54 -0.91 11.29 -0.56
CA LEU A 54 -0.36 10.74 0.67
C LEU A 54 -0.72 9.26 0.85
N LYS A 55 -2.00 8.92 0.63
CA LYS A 55 -2.45 7.51 0.66
C LYS A 55 -1.77 6.69 -0.44
N ALA A 56 -1.60 7.25 -1.63
CA ALA A 56 -0.90 6.58 -2.72
C ALA A 56 0.59 6.35 -2.39
N ALA A 57 1.28 7.36 -1.83
CA ALA A 57 2.67 7.28 -1.38
C ALA A 57 2.87 6.20 -0.31
N LEU A 58 1.99 6.17 0.69
CA LEU A 58 2.03 5.17 1.76
C LEU A 58 1.74 3.76 1.26
N ASN A 59 0.81 3.59 0.31
CA ASN A 59 0.59 2.29 -0.33
C ASN A 59 1.83 1.78 -1.07
N LEU A 60 2.59 2.67 -1.73
CA LEU A 60 3.87 2.31 -2.35
C LEU A 60 4.92 1.90 -1.32
N TYR A 61 4.95 2.59 -0.17
CA TYR A 61 5.88 2.29 0.91
C TYR A 61 5.56 0.94 1.58
N CYS A 62 4.31 0.76 2.02
CA CYS A 62 3.83 -0.41 2.74
C CYS A 62 3.66 -1.66 1.85
N GLY A 63 3.45 -1.47 0.55
CA GLY A 63 3.33 -2.55 -0.43
C GLY A 63 4.67 -3.16 -0.86
N ASN A 64 5.79 -2.56 -0.46
CA ASN A 64 7.11 -3.07 -0.83
C ASN A 64 7.48 -4.30 0.02
N ARG A 65 8.15 -5.28 -0.62
CA ARG A 65 8.69 -6.48 0.03
C ARG A 65 9.56 -6.16 1.25
N ALA A 66 10.39 -5.11 1.17
CA ALA A 66 11.26 -4.70 2.27
C ALA A 66 10.45 -4.28 3.52
N TYR A 67 9.30 -3.62 3.34
CA TYR A 67 8.41 -3.26 4.43
C TYR A 67 7.73 -4.49 5.03
N LEU A 68 7.20 -5.37 4.16
CA LEU A 68 6.54 -6.60 4.60
C LEU A 68 7.50 -7.53 5.36
N SER A 69 8.78 -7.59 4.99
CA SER A 69 9.79 -8.36 5.73
C SER A 69 10.19 -7.73 7.06
N ALA A 70 10.00 -6.42 7.24
CA ALA A 70 10.28 -5.71 8.48
C ALA A 70 9.13 -5.83 9.50
N LEU A 71 7.93 -6.20 9.06
CA LEU A 71 6.78 -6.48 9.94
C LEU A 71 6.95 -7.84 10.65
N LYS A 72 7.73 -7.84 11.72
CA LYS A 72 7.90 -8.99 12.62
C LYS A 72 7.25 -8.71 13.97
N ALA A 73 6.72 -9.76 14.61
CA ALA A 73 6.12 -9.62 15.93
C ALA A 73 7.13 -9.06 16.94
N GLY A 74 6.69 -8.13 17.78
CA GLY A 74 7.54 -7.49 18.80
C GLY A 74 8.39 -6.33 18.30
N VAL A 75 8.39 -6.01 17.00
CA VAL A 75 9.05 -4.81 16.49
C VAL A 75 8.19 -3.58 16.80
N PRO A 76 8.77 -2.49 17.34
CA PRO A 76 8.05 -1.26 17.59
C PRO A 76 7.68 -0.54 16.28
N ARG A 77 6.50 0.03 16.28
CA ARG A 77 5.96 0.92 15.26
C ARG A 77 6.30 2.34 15.62
N LEU A 78 6.87 3.05 14.65
CA LEU A 78 7.33 4.42 14.83
C LEU A 78 6.24 5.42 14.42
N ASP A 79 6.13 6.52 15.17
CA ASP A 79 5.30 7.68 14.83
C ASP A 79 5.97 8.55 13.75
N LEU A 80 5.74 9.87 13.73
CA LEU A 80 6.43 10.81 12.82
C LEU A 80 7.75 11.35 13.38
N HIS A 81 7.91 11.34 14.70
CA HIS A 81 9.07 11.88 15.40
C HIS A 81 10.14 10.80 15.66
N GLY A 82 9.80 9.53 15.43
CA GLY A 82 10.66 8.37 15.67
C GLY A 82 10.42 7.72 17.02
N ASN A 83 9.31 8.04 17.68
CA ASN A 83 8.94 7.42 18.95
C ASN A 83 8.21 6.11 18.72
N GLU A 84 8.45 5.15 19.60
CA GLU A 84 7.79 3.86 19.63
C GLU A 84 6.39 4.03 20.25
N VAL A 85 5.33 3.75 19.49
CA VAL A 85 3.96 3.96 19.96
C VAL A 85 3.21 2.65 20.17
N SER A 86 3.50 1.65 19.35
CA SER A 86 2.79 0.37 19.37
C SER A 86 3.71 -0.73 18.87
N PHE A 87 3.41 -1.99 19.19
CA PHE A 87 4.18 -3.12 18.70
C PHE A 87 3.43 -3.86 17.60
N VAL A 88 4.18 -4.48 16.69
CA VAL A 88 3.59 -5.36 15.67
C VAL A 88 3.11 -6.65 16.36
N CYS A 89 1.83 -6.99 16.18
CA CYS A 89 1.26 -8.24 16.67
C CYS A 89 1.62 -9.41 15.75
N ARG A 90 1.56 -10.64 16.28
CA ARG A 90 1.74 -11.88 15.50
C ARG A 90 0.79 -11.95 14.30
N GLU A 91 -0.44 -11.46 14.43
CA GLU A 91 -1.41 -11.43 13.33
C GLU A 91 -0.97 -10.52 12.17
N ASP A 92 -0.36 -9.37 12.47
CA ASP A 92 0.16 -8.47 11.46
C ASP A 92 1.35 -9.09 10.70
N GLU A 93 2.22 -9.80 11.43
CA GLU A 93 3.33 -10.57 10.84
C GLU A 93 2.79 -11.66 9.89
N LEU A 94 1.78 -12.43 10.32
CA LEU A 94 1.16 -13.46 9.48
C LEU A 94 0.54 -12.86 8.21
N ARG A 95 -0.15 -11.73 8.34
CA ARG A 95 -0.74 -11.00 7.20
C ARG A 95 0.36 -10.49 6.24
N ALA A 96 1.45 -9.97 6.77
CA ALA A 96 2.60 -9.52 5.99
C ALA A 96 3.29 -10.69 5.26
N ALA A 97 3.47 -11.82 5.95
CA ALA A 97 4.03 -13.04 5.37
C ALA A 97 3.17 -13.59 4.23
N ALA A 98 1.83 -13.61 4.40
CA ALA A 98 0.90 -14.01 3.35
C ALA A 98 1.00 -13.10 2.12
N ARG A 99 1.06 -11.77 2.32
CA ARG A 99 1.28 -10.80 1.24
C ARG A 99 2.62 -11.01 0.54
N LEU A 100 3.68 -11.25 1.30
CA LEU A 100 5.03 -11.50 0.78
C LEU A 100 5.07 -12.79 -0.05
N LYS A 101 4.37 -13.85 0.37
CA LYS A 101 4.23 -15.10 -0.38
C LYS A 101 3.54 -14.87 -1.73
N GLY A 102 2.44 -14.12 -1.76
CA GLY A 102 1.76 -13.74 -3.00
C GLY A 102 2.64 -12.95 -3.97
N LEU A 103 3.45 -12.02 -3.44
CA LEU A 103 4.41 -11.25 -4.25
C LEU A 103 5.61 -12.08 -4.74
N LYS A 104 6.00 -13.13 -4.01
CA LYS A 104 7.04 -14.08 -4.45
C LYS A 104 6.53 -14.96 -5.57
N ALA A 105 5.33 -15.53 -5.45
CA ALA A 105 4.72 -16.37 -6.49
C ALA A 105 4.63 -15.63 -7.84
N ALA A 106 4.16 -14.38 -7.82
CA ALA A 106 4.08 -13.54 -9.02
C ALA A 106 5.44 -13.18 -9.64
N GLN A 107 6.56 -13.33 -8.91
CA GLN A 107 7.92 -13.08 -9.44
C GLN A 107 8.57 -14.36 -10.00
N VAL A 108 8.21 -15.53 -9.47
CA VAL A 108 8.72 -16.82 -9.97
C VAL A 108 8.15 -17.10 -11.36
N GLU A 109 6.85 -16.83 -11.59
CA GLU A 109 6.23 -16.90 -12.92
C GLU A 109 6.89 -15.98 -13.97
N VAL A 110 7.58 -14.91 -13.55
CA VAL A 110 8.25 -13.97 -14.46
C VAL A 110 9.71 -14.39 -14.74
N LYS A 111 10.33 -15.20 -13.87
CA LYS A 111 11.73 -15.63 -14.00
C LYS A 111 11.92 -16.93 -14.77
N GLU A 112 10.88 -17.74 -14.95
CA GLU A 112 10.95 -18.97 -15.77
C GLU A 112 10.76 -18.73 -17.28
N GLY A 113 10.73 -17.46 -17.73
CA GLY A 113 10.44 -17.07 -19.11
C GLY A 113 11.54 -16.29 -19.85
N ASP A 114 12.81 -16.35 -19.41
CA ASP A 114 13.93 -15.65 -20.05
C ASP A 114 15.14 -16.57 -20.31
N VAL A 115 14.89 -17.77 -20.87
CA VAL A 115 15.91 -18.49 -21.66
C VAL A 115 15.17 -19.24 -22.78
N SER A 116 15.04 -18.60 -23.95
CA SER A 116 15.08 -19.22 -25.30
C SER A 116 14.24 -18.43 -26.32
N ARG A 117 14.98 -17.87 -27.26
CA ARG A 117 14.65 -17.38 -28.61
C ARG A 117 13.46 -18.10 -29.29
N GLY A 118 12.48 -17.35 -29.78
CA GLY A 118 11.46 -17.80 -30.76
C GLY A 118 10.10 -17.10 -30.64
N GLU A 119 9.78 -16.27 -31.65
CA GLU A 119 8.51 -15.69 -32.14
C GLU A 119 7.19 -15.67 -31.30
N PRO A 120 6.34 -14.62 -31.43
CA PRO A 120 5.30 -14.27 -30.46
C PRO A 120 3.93 -14.89 -30.79
N ASN A 121 3.28 -15.49 -29.79
CA ASN A 121 1.82 -15.73 -29.77
C ASN A 121 1.24 -15.17 -28.45
N PRO A 122 0.05 -14.54 -28.43
CA PRO A 122 -0.27 -13.49 -27.49
C PRO A 122 -0.63 -14.08 -26.12
N ARG A 123 0.01 -13.57 -25.08
CA ARG A 123 -0.43 -13.77 -23.70
C ARG A 123 -1.85 -13.19 -23.57
N PRO A 124 -2.81 -13.87 -22.91
CA PRO A 124 -4.09 -13.26 -22.62
C PRO A 124 -3.84 -12.01 -21.78
N LYS A 125 -4.26 -10.85 -22.29
CA LYS A 125 -4.25 -9.59 -21.57
C LYS A 125 -5.05 -9.82 -20.29
N ARG A 126 -4.37 -10.00 -19.15
CA ARG A 126 -4.99 -9.79 -17.85
C ARG A 126 -5.30 -8.30 -17.79
N HIS A 127 -6.51 -7.98 -18.25
CA HIS A 127 -7.05 -6.63 -18.22
C HIS A 127 -6.84 -6.12 -16.81
N GLY A 128 -6.17 -4.98 -16.70
CA GLY A 128 -5.97 -4.31 -15.43
C GLY A 128 -7.34 -3.96 -14.87
N ASP A 129 -7.84 -4.83 -13.99
CA ASP A 129 -9.02 -4.59 -13.18
C ASP A 129 -8.67 -3.41 -12.28
N SER A 130 -9.01 -2.24 -12.83
CA SER A 130 -8.74 -0.95 -12.26
C SER A 130 -9.35 -0.93 -10.86
N PHE A 131 -8.56 -0.44 -9.89
CA PHE A 131 -8.94 -0.29 -8.48
C PHE A 131 -10.28 0.48 -8.29
N GLU A 132 -10.77 1.15 -9.34
CA GLU A 132 -12.09 1.77 -9.45
C GLU A 132 -13.26 0.77 -9.41
N GLY A 133 -13.14 -0.42 -10.02
CA GLY A 133 -14.19 -1.44 -9.99
C GLY A 133 -14.43 -1.97 -8.57
N LEU A 134 -13.34 -2.18 -7.81
CA LEU A 134 -13.41 -2.53 -6.40
C LEU A 134 -14.01 -1.39 -5.54
N ARG A 135 -13.73 -0.13 -5.89
CA ARG A 135 -14.25 1.06 -5.18
C ARG A 135 -15.73 1.31 -5.48
N ARG A 136 -16.19 1.02 -6.69
CA ARG A 136 -17.60 1.08 -7.11
C ARG A 136 -18.43 0.01 -6.38
N ALA A 137 -17.93 -1.22 -6.34
CA ALA A 137 -18.56 -2.32 -5.62
C ALA A 137 -18.65 -2.10 -4.09
N ALA A 138 -17.71 -1.33 -3.51
CA ALA A 138 -17.76 -0.94 -2.10
C ALA A 138 -18.80 0.16 -1.82
N ARG A 139 -19.03 1.10 -2.76
CA ARG A 139 -20.08 2.13 -2.63
C ARG A 139 -21.49 1.54 -2.74
N GLU A 140 -21.68 0.55 -3.61
CA GLU A 140 -22.98 -0.12 -3.81
C GLU A 140 -23.44 -0.94 -2.58
N ARG A 141 -22.49 -1.52 -1.84
CA ARG A 141 -22.80 -2.17 -0.55
C ARG A 141 -23.22 -1.18 0.54
N LYS A 142 -22.79 0.08 0.46
CA LYS A 142 -23.16 1.13 1.42
C LYS A 142 -24.58 1.68 1.14
N SER A 143 -25.01 1.75 -0.13
CA SER A 143 -26.36 2.22 -0.49
C SER A 143 -27.45 1.17 -0.27
N ARG A 144 -27.14 -0.14 -0.33
CA ARG A 144 -28.11 -1.23 -0.09
C ARG A 144 -28.46 -1.45 1.39
N ALA A 145 -27.71 -0.85 2.32
CA ALA A 145 -27.89 -1.02 3.77
C ALA A 145 -28.89 -0.04 4.42
N THR A 146 -29.61 0.79 3.62
CA THR A 146 -30.60 1.75 4.14
C THR A 146 -31.98 1.56 3.52
N ILE A 147 -32.51 0.33 3.53
CA ILE A 147 -33.96 0.09 3.47
C ILE A 147 -34.27 -0.97 4.53
N LYS A 148 -34.80 -0.50 5.66
CA LYS A 148 -35.26 -1.29 6.82
C LYS A 148 -36.53 -2.08 6.43
N PRO A 149 -36.76 -3.30 6.94
CA PRO A 149 -37.93 -4.10 6.57
C PRO A 149 -39.19 -3.58 7.26
N MET A 150 -40.34 -3.56 6.55
CA MET A 150 -41.65 -3.44 7.17
C MET A 150 -42.50 -4.63 6.74
N ARG A 151 -42.87 -5.40 7.76
CA ARG A 151 -43.80 -6.52 7.76
C ARG A 151 -45.23 -5.97 7.67
N MET A 152 -46.08 -6.56 6.83
CA MET A 152 -47.51 -6.74 7.08
C MET A 152 -47.91 -8.12 6.57
#